data_AF-A0A0S8HNF9-F1
#
_entry.id   AF-A0A0S8HNF9-F1
#
_cell.length_a   1.000
_cell.length_b   1.000
_cell.length_c   1.000
_cell.angle_alpha   90.00
_cell.angle_beta   90.00
_cell.angle_gamma   90.00
#
_symmetry.space_group_name_H-M   'P 1'
#
loop_
_entity.id
_entity.type
_entity.pdbx_description
1 polymer ?
#
loop_
_entity_poly.entity_id
_entity_poly.type
_entity_poly.pdbx_seq_one_letter_code
_entity_poly.pdbx_strand_id
1 'polypeptide(L)'
;MRSKSLLIGSAVALGALWLCAPAIGDVPEAFDYHYQWTPAGEWFMIRDDYGLGPPVPSSDGFEAPNREVLGYVKAVALEVEWVEGHTPGVPPTMTLTCPDPGAEIMASPAYPTDNGMGYTYRWAVDPQPSGEAVWYPGLGEFHLSEVAAMDFATICVPGQQTYNIQKPVNKYGNLDQHDIPNIGGCACGPTAATNSLAYLQNAYGGHYDTLLVPTQGQDLDGDGDVDSYDDLIAVAQTLGDANHMNCKCPGGTYWDMFIYGKQKYMEEVAPNKTVYAAQSSYLWGLPGGRPGPDDYPPAEALPDWLEQNRAPTWQFIYDNLVACEDVEVLIEGESFGHYLTVTSFSWFDADNDRVVDFAEGATIDYIDPCTGTNRNSPIWQNSYEDPLDLKYFFEEGGYTVAQITMAMKESIPEPATLALLALAGGLLLIRRRK
;
A
#
# COMPACT_ATOMS: atom_id res chain seq x y z
N MET A 1 -56.66 21.63 -23.07
CA MET A 1 -55.30 22.00 -23.55
C MET A 1 -54.59 22.74 -22.42
N ARG A 2 -53.64 22.05 -21.75
CA ARG A 2 -52.23 22.43 -21.52
C ARG A 2 -52.06 23.81 -20.85
N SER A 3 -51.48 23.97 -19.66
CA SER A 3 -50.21 23.41 -19.18
C SER A 3 -50.18 23.48 -17.63
N LYS A 4 -49.81 22.39 -16.95
CA LYS A 4 -49.36 22.41 -15.55
C LYS A 4 -47.85 22.18 -15.57
N SER A 5 -47.10 23.19 -15.17
CA SER A 5 -45.65 23.13 -15.00
C SER A 5 -45.34 22.26 -13.78
N LEU A 6 -44.71 21.11 -14.03
CA LEU A 6 -44.16 20.21 -13.01
C LEU A 6 -42.77 20.74 -12.66
N LEU A 7 -42.59 21.30 -11.47
CA LEU A 7 -41.26 21.55 -10.90
C LEU A 7 -40.71 20.20 -10.43
N ILE A 8 -39.73 19.68 -11.16
CA ILE A 8 -38.87 18.58 -10.69
C ILE A 8 -37.68 19.26 -10.00
N GLY A 9 -37.70 19.25 -8.67
CA GLY A 9 -36.55 19.61 -7.85
C GLY A 9 -35.66 18.39 -7.71
N SER A 10 -34.63 18.29 -8.55
CA SER A 10 -33.55 17.31 -8.39
C SER A 10 -32.47 17.94 -7.50
N ALA A 11 -32.57 17.74 -6.18
CA ALA A 11 -31.45 17.92 -5.28
C ALA A 11 -30.78 16.54 -5.13
N VAL A 12 -29.76 16.28 -5.94
CA VAL A 12 -28.89 15.11 -5.76
C VAL A 12 -27.90 15.47 -4.65
N ALA A 13 -27.93 14.71 -3.56
CA ALA A 13 -27.00 14.82 -2.46
C ALA A 13 -25.59 14.42 -2.92
N LEU A 14 -24.74 15.42 -3.17
CA LEU A 14 -23.31 15.28 -3.46
C LEU A 14 -22.44 15.27 -2.18
N GLY A 15 -23.03 14.89 -1.04
CA GLY A 15 -22.46 15.17 0.29
C GLY A 15 -21.44 14.17 0.84
N ALA A 16 -21.31 12.96 0.29
CA ALA A 16 -20.50 11.89 0.90
C ALA A 16 -19.21 11.53 0.15
N LEU A 17 -18.97 12.10 -1.04
CA LEU A 17 -17.84 11.66 -1.90
C LEU A 17 -16.49 12.34 -1.61
N TRP A 18 -16.43 13.29 -0.66
CA TRP A 18 -15.27 14.17 -0.48
C TRP A 18 -14.21 13.67 0.52
N LEU A 19 -14.42 12.52 1.17
CA LEU A 19 -13.48 12.01 2.18
C LEU A 19 -12.47 10.97 1.65
N CYS A 20 -12.59 10.52 0.40
CA CYS A 20 -11.81 9.39 -0.12
C CYS A 20 -11.29 9.67 -1.54
N ALA A 21 -10.50 10.73 -1.72
CA ALA A 21 -9.77 10.94 -2.97
C ALA A 21 -8.45 10.13 -2.91
N PRO A 22 -8.15 9.26 -3.88
CA PRO A 22 -6.90 8.50 -3.87
C PRO A 22 -5.72 9.42 -4.19
N ALA A 23 -4.77 9.51 -3.27
CA ALA A 23 -3.45 10.06 -3.54
C ALA A 23 -2.59 8.96 -4.20
N ILE A 24 -2.71 8.80 -5.51
CA ILE A 24 -1.79 7.94 -6.27
C ILE A 24 -0.57 8.79 -6.61
N GLY A 25 0.52 8.58 -5.88
CA GLY A 25 1.84 9.09 -6.24
C GLY A 25 2.50 8.12 -7.23
N ASP A 26 2.63 8.52 -8.48
CA ASP A 26 3.46 7.81 -9.46
C ASP A 26 4.94 7.91 -9.06
N VAL A 27 5.67 6.78 -9.11
CA VAL A 27 7.12 6.69 -8.85
C VAL A 27 7.88 6.86 -10.17
N PRO A 28 9.00 7.60 -10.22
CA PRO A 28 9.86 7.63 -11.40
C PRO A 28 10.70 6.33 -11.49
N GLU A 29 10.66 5.68 -12.65
CA GLU A 29 11.55 4.59 -13.04
C GLU A 29 13.04 5.03 -12.97
N ALA A 30 13.94 4.12 -12.60
CA ALA A 30 15.39 4.33 -12.71
C ALA A 30 15.84 4.12 -14.17
N PHE A 31 16.69 5.00 -14.69
CA PHE A 31 17.20 4.95 -16.07
C PHE A 31 18.73 5.06 -16.10
N ASP A 32 19.37 4.22 -16.91
CA ASP A 32 20.75 4.44 -17.36
C ASP A 32 20.75 5.12 -18.73
N TYR A 33 21.64 6.11 -18.89
CA TYR A 33 21.81 6.85 -20.14
C TYR A 33 23.25 6.69 -20.63
N HIS A 34 23.40 6.04 -21.78
CA HIS A 34 24.68 5.98 -22.50
C HIS A 34 24.69 7.01 -23.62
N TYR A 35 25.80 7.74 -23.76
CA TYR A 35 26.00 8.64 -24.88
C TYR A 35 27.05 8.05 -25.81
N GLN A 36 26.68 7.79 -27.06
CA GLN A 36 27.56 7.22 -28.07
C GLN A 36 27.82 8.22 -29.20
N TRP A 37 29.07 8.33 -29.63
CA TRP A 37 29.49 9.17 -30.74
C TRP A 37 29.54 8.34 -32.03
N THR A 38 28.86 8.79 -33.07
CA THR A 38 28.95 8.14 -34.38
C THR A 38 30.18 8.61 -35.15
N PRO A 39 30.71 7.79 -36.08
CA PRO A 39 31.73 8.22 -37.04
C PRO A 39 31.32 9.40 -37.94
N ALA A 40 30.02 9.75 -37.96
CA ALA A 40 29.50 10.89 -38.71
C ALA A 40 29.60 12.23 -37.95
N GLY A 41 30.08 12.22 -36.70
CA GLY A 41 30.18 13.42 -35.88
C GLY A 41 28.89 13.79 -35.15
N GLU A 42 28.04 12.80 -34.86
CA GLU A 42 26.76 13.00 -34.15
C GLU A 42 26.71 12.14 -32.87
N TRP A 43 26.31 12.75 -31.75
CA TRP A 43 26.03 12.05 -30.50
C TRP A 43 24.60 11.50 -30.51
N PHE A 44 24.41 10.28 -30.03
CA PHE A 44 23.09 9.71 -29.76
C PHE A 44 23.03 9.16 -28.34
N MET A 45 21.92 9.45 -27.68
CA MET A 45 21.61 8.99 -26.33
C MET A 45 20.85 7.67 -26.43
N ILE A 46 21.37 6.64 -25.79
CA ILE A 46 20.69 5.37 -25.59
C ILE A 46 20.18 5.38 -24.15
N ARG A 47 18.85 5.37 -24.00
CA ARG A 47 18.22 4.93 -22.75
C ARG A 47 18.28 3.41 -22.78
N ASP A 48 19.10 2.81 -21.94
CA ASP A 48 19.27 1.37 -21.92
C ASP A 48 18.50 0.75 -20.75
N ASP A 49 17.76 -0.31 -21.07
CA ASP A 49 17.16 -1.21 -20.09
C ASP A 49 18.05 -2.47 -20.11
N TYR A 50 19.24 -2.38 -19.51
CA TYR A 50 20.27 -3.43 -19.42
C TYR A 50 20.72 -4.12 -20.73
N GLY A 51 21.79 -3.58 -21.33
CA GLY A 51 23.00 -4.32 -21.69
C GLY A 51 23.24 -4.57 -23.19
N LEU A 52 24.32 -4.00 -23.73
CA LEU A 52 25.20 -4.57 -24.78
C LEU A 52 26.52 -3.76 -24.88
N GLY A 53 27.65 -4.44 -25.13
CA GLY A 53 29.03 -3.90 -25.06
C GLY A 53 29.53 -3.00 -26.23
N PRO A 54 30.73 -2.40 -26.12
CA PRO A 54 31.08 -1.16 -26.84
C PRO A 54 31.86 -1.35 -28.17
N PRO A 55 31.80 -0.38 -29.13
CA PRO A 55 32.76 -0.21 -30.22
C PRO A 55 33.65 1.06 -30.10
N VAL A 56 34.60 1.19 -31.05
CA VAL A 56 35.95 1.84 -31.05
C VAL A 56 35.98 3.38 -31.29
N PRO A 57 37.00 4.16 -30.80
CA PRO A 57 36.92 5.63 -30.61
C PRO A 57 37.54 6.56 -31.69
N SER A 58 37.20 7.87 -31.64
CA SER A 58 37.80 9.02 -32.37
C SER A 58 37.63 10.38 -31.61
N SER A 59 38.25 11.49 -32.08
CA SER A 59 38.97 12.46 -31.23
C SER A 59 38.51 13.95 -31.20
N ASP A 60 37.23 14.29 -30.99
CA ASP A 60 36.83 15.72 -30.83
C ASP A 60 35.89 15.93 -29.62
N GLY A 61 36.17 16.99 -28.83
CA GLY A 61 35.64 17.21 -27.47
C GLY A 61 34.12 17.39 -27.30
N PHE A 62 33.67 17.45 -26.04
CA PHE A 62 32.27 17.32 -25.62
C PHE A 62 31.78 18.48 -24.73
N GLU A 63 30.53 18.90 -24.92
CA GLU A 63 29.79 19.81 -24.04
C GLU A 63 28.42 19.18 -23.73
N ALA A 64 28.14 18.84 -22.47
CA ALA A 64 26.85 18.25 -22.08
C ALA A 64 25.78 19.34 -21.96
N PRO A 65 24.58 19.17 -22.55
CA PRO A 65 23.49 20.13 -22.34
C PRO A 65 23.02 20.10 -20.88
N ASN A 66 22.72 21.29 -20.33
CA ASN A 66 22.10 21.45 -19.01
C ASN A 66 20.80 20.62 -18.93
N ARG A 67 20.66 19.81 -17.88
CA ARG A 67 19.44 19.05 -17.59
C ARG A 67 18.95 19.38 -16.19
N GLU A 68 17.69 19.80 -16.12
CA GLU A 68 16.93 19.82 -14.87
C GLU A 68 16.55 18.37 -14.55
N VAL A 69 17.10 17.83 -13.47
CA VAL A 69 16.69 16.54 -12.93
C VAL A 69 15.70 16.83 -11.81
N LEU A 70 14.42 16.61 -12.08
CA LEU A 70 13.37 16.76 -11.08
C LEU A 70 13.38 15.54 -10.16
N GLY A 71 14.00 15.65 -8.99
CA GLY A 71 13.93 14.61 -7.94
C GLY A 71 15.24 14.30 -7.21
N TYR A 72 15.12 13.46 -6.18
CA TYR A 72 16.13 13.15 -5.17
C TYR A 72 17.30 12.29 -5.70
N VAL A 73 18.22 12.91 -6.43
CA VAL A 73 19.50 12.27 -6.80
C VAL A 73 20.49 12.42 -5.65
N LYS A 74 20.93 11.31 -5.04
CA LYS A 74 21.95 11.32 -3.97
C LYS A 74 23.37 11.06 -4.47
N ALA A 75 23.56 10.52 -5.68
CA ALA A 75 24.88 10.45 -6.28
C ALA A 75 24.83 10.42 -7.81
N VAL A 76 25.83 11.07 -8.41
CA VAL A 76 26.15 10.94 -9.84
C VAL A 76 27.55 10.34 -9.93
N ALA A 77 27.68 9.25 -10.68
CA ALA A 77 28.98 8.68 -11.02
C ALA A 77 29.31 9.02 -12.48
N LEU A 78 30.53 9.51 -12.69
CA LEU A 78 31.10 9.74 -14.01
C LEU A 78 32.20 8.70 -14.23
N GLU A 79 32.08 7.90 -15.29
CA GLU A 79 33.13 6.98 -15.72
C GLU A 79 33.68 7.44 -17.07
N VAL A 80 34.99 7.65 -17.15
CA VAL A 80 35.70 8.04 -18.37
C VAL A 80 36.69 6.95 -18.74
N GLU A 81 36.47 6.33 -19.90
CA GLU A 81 37.36 5.30 -20.45
C GLU A 81 38.29 5.92 -21.50
N TRP A 82 39.58 5.61 -21.41
CA TRP A 82 40.62 6.11 -22.30
C TRP A 82 41.03 5.06 -23.33
N VAL A 83 41.44 5.51 -24.52
CA VAL A 83 41.91 4.61 -25.59
C VAL A 83 43.22 3.92 -25.16
N GLU A 84 43.32 2.62 -25.46
CA GLU A 84 44.49 1.78 -25.18
C GLU A 84 45.80 2.43 -25.71
N GLY A 85 46.77 2.67 -24.82
CA GLY A 85 48.10 3.23 -25.16
C GLY A 85 48.35 4.69 -24.78
N HIS A 86 47.35 5.42 -24.27
CA HIS A 86 47.53 6.79 -23.75
C HIS A 86 47.26 6.87 -22.25
N THR A 87 48.32 7.12 -21.48
CA THR A 87 48.22 7.47 -20.06
C THR A 87 48.49 8.97 -19.94
N PRO A 88 47.50 9.81 -19.59
CA PRO A 88 47.80 11.20 -19.29
C PRO A 88 48.70 11.25 -18.05
N GLY A 89 49.85 11.93 -18.15
CA GLY A 89 50.78 12.10 -17.03
C GLY A 89 50.22 12.95 -15.87
N VAL A 90 49.00 13.46 -16.03
CA VAL A 90 48.26 14.26 -15.04
C VAL A 90 46.80 13.77 -15.04
N PRO A 91 46.20 13.44 -13.89
CA PRO A 91 44.78 13.11 -13.82
C PRO A 91 43.92 14.27 -14.37
N PRO A 92 42.87 13.98 -15.16
CA PRO A 92 41.92 15.01 -15.56
C PRO A 92 41.31 15.67 -14.32
N THR A 93 41.20 16.99 -14.35
CA THR A 93 40.60 17.78 -13.26
C THR A 93 39.14 18.03 -13.58
N MET A 94 38.22 17.54 -12.75
CA MET A 94 36.79 17.85 -12.85
C MET A 94 36.51 19.09 -12.01
N THR A 95 35.96 20.15 -12.62
CA THR A 95 35.48 21.32 -11.90
C THR A 95 33.96 21.27 -11.85
N LEU A 96 33.40 21.06 -10.66
CA LEU A 96 31.96 21.14 -10.42
C LEU A 96 31.64 22.54 -9.88
N THR A 97 30.80 23.28 -10.58
CA THR A 97 30.23 24.53 -10.06
C THR A 97 28.87 24.23 -9.45
N CYS A 98 28.58 24.71 -8.23
CA CYS A 98 27.22 24.72 -7.68
C CYS A 98 26.68 26.15 -7.75
N PRO A 99 25.43 26.39 -8.20
CA PRO A 99 24.84 27.72 -8.18
C PRO A 99 24.49 28.19 -6.76
N ASP A 100 24.36 27.25 -5.82
CA ASP A 100 23.96 27.55 -4.45
C ASP A 100 25.20 27.72 -3.55
N PRO A 101 25.44 28.93 -2.98
CA PRO A 101 26.66 29.21 -2.20
C PRO A 101 26.75 28.46 -0.86
N GLY A 102 25.78 27.61 -0.51
CA GLY A 102 25.76 26.79 0.71
C GLY A 102 26.00 25.29 0.52
N ALA A 103 26.04 24.77 -0.70
CA ALA A 103 26.20 23.34 -0.94
C ALA A 103 27.68 22.94 -1.02
N GLU A 104 28.08 21.95 -0.22
CA GLU A 104 29.43 21.38 -0.25
C GLU A 104 29.42 20.14 -1.16
N ILE A 105 30.19 20.18 -2.26
CA ILE A 105 30.35 19.06 -3.17
C ILE A 105 31.63 18.32 -2.77
N MET A 106 31.49 17.12 -2.20
CA MET A 106 32.64 16.24 -1.99
C MET A 106 32.86 15.39 -3.22
N ALA A 107 33.86 15.74 -4.03
CA ALA A 107 34.40 14.88 -5.06
C ALA A 107 35.52 14.03 -4.46
N SER A 108 35.36 12.70 -4.45
CA SER A 108 36.49 11.82 -4.15
C SER A 108 37.54 11.91 -5.26
N PRO A 109 38.85 11.91 -4.94
CA PRO A 109 39.89 11.84 -5.96
C PRO A 109 39.72 10.56 -6.77
N ALA A 110 39.90 10.67 -8.08
CA ALA A 110 39.74 9.53 -8.96
C ALA A 110 40.76 8.43 -8.62
N TYR A 111 40.29 7.21 -8.41
CA TYR A 111 41.15 6.05 -8.18
C TYR A 111 41.38 5.32 -9.51
N PRO A 112 42.63 5.14 -9.95
CA PRO A 112 42.91 4.39 -11.15
C PRO A 112 42.63 2.91 -10.91
N THR A 113 41.72 2.33 -11.69
CA THR A 113 41.61 0.87 -11.81
C THR A 113 42.26 0.46 -13.11
N ASP A 114 43.38 -0.27 -13.01
CA ASP A 114 44.02 -0.93 -14.14
C ASP A 114 43.26 -2.23 -14.42
N ASN A 115 42.42 -2.22 -15.46
CA ASN A 115 41.64 -3.37 -15.89
C ASN A 115 42.34 -4.18 -17.00
N GLY A 116 43.62 -3.87 -17.30
CA GLY A 116 44.39 -4.52 -18.35
C GLY A 116 44.04 -4.06 -19.78
N MET A 117 43.12 -3.11 -19.95
CA MET A 117 42.79 -2.48 -21.24
C MET A 117 42.86 -0.92 -21.22
N GLY A 118 43.05 -0.30 -20.06
CA GLY A 118 43.18 1.15 -19.92
C GLY A 118 43.14 1.62 -18.46
N TYR A 119 43.18 2.93 -18.25
CA TYR A 119 42.95 3.54 -16.94
C TYR A 119 41.52 4.06 -16.89
N THR A 120 40.72 3.58 -15.94
CA THR A 120 39.40 4.16 -15.66
C THR A 120 39.52 5.13 -14.49
N TYR A 121 38.98 6.34 -14.66
CA TYR A 121 38.81 7.29 -13.57
C TYR A 121 37.32 7.39 -13.23
N ARG A 122 37.00 7.17 -11.94
CA ARG A 122 35.64 7.31 -11.40
C ARG A 122 35.59 8.48 -10.43
N TRP A 123 34.58 9.32 -10.60
CA TRP A 123 34.22 10.34 -9.63
C TRP A 123 32.88 9.98 -9.00
N ALA A 124 32.82 9.94 -7.68
CA ALA A 124 31.57 9.89 -6.94
C ALA A 124 31.27 11.31 -6.44
N VAL A 125 30.08 11.81 -6.76
CA VAL A 125 29.57 13.10 -6.28
C VAL A 125 28.47 12.82 -5.27
N ASP A 126 28.66 13.21 -4.01
CA ASP A 126 27.69 13.03 -2.91
C ASP A 126 27.06 14.39 -2.54
N PRO A 127 25.88 14.76 -3.07
CA PRO A 127 25.11 15.89 -2.57
C PRO A 127 24.68 15.69 -1.12
N GLN A 128 25.19 16.55 -0.23
CA GLN A 128 24.73 16.64 1.16
C GLN A 128 23.25 17.03 1.25
N PRO A 129 22.54 16.58 2.30
CA PRO A 129 21.08 16.55 2.32
C PRO A 129 20.50 17.91 2.70
N SER A 130 20.34 18.82 1.74
CA SER A 130 19.50 20.00 1.91
C SER A 130 18.33 19.93 0.93
N GLY A 131 17.33 19.12 1.29
CA GLY A 131 15.93 18.98 0.84
C GLY A 131 15.29 19.81 -0.31
N GLU A 132 16.03 20.44 -1.20
CA GLU A 132 15.56 21.22 -2.34
C GLU A 132 16.27 20.74 -3.60
N ALA A 133 15.58 20.86 -4.74
CA ALA A 133 16.03 20.37 -6.04
C ALA A 133 17.50 20.73 -6.32
N VAL A 134 18.34 19.71 -6.51
CA VAL A 134 19.74 19.90 -6.88
C VAL A 134 19.79 20.29 -8.36
N TRP A 135 20.05 21.57 -8.62
CA TRP A 135 20.38 22.03 -9.96
C TRP A 135 21.79 21.57 -10.29
N TYR A 136 21.93 20.73 -11.32
CA TYR A 136 23.22 20.47 -11.96
C TYR A 136 23.44 21.56 -13.02
N PRO A 137 24.23 22.61 -12.77
CA PRO A 137 24.72 23.42 -13.88
C PRO A 137 25.60 22.53 -14.73
N GLY A 138 25.53 22.70 -16.05
CA GLY A 138 26.28 21.93 -17.03
C GLY A 138 27.70 21.71 -16.57
N LEU A 139 28.12 20.45 -16.59
CA LEU A 139 29.51 20.10 -16.42
C LEU A 139 30.27 20.95 -17.45
N GLY A 140 31.18 21.82 -16.99
CA GLY A 140 31.84 22.80 -17.85
C GLY A 140 32.55 22.19 -19.06
N GLU A 141 33.05 23.03 -19.97
CA GLU A 141 33.80 22.59 -21.16
C GLU A 141 34.92 21.60 -20.79
N PHE A 142 34.82 20.37 -21.30
CA PHE A 142 35.89 19.38 -21.22
C PHE A 142 36.74 19.47 -22.49
N HIS A 143 37.93 20.05 -22.39
CA HIS A 143 38.95 19.91 -23.44
C HIS A 143 39.69 18.59 -23.25
N LEU A 144 39.06 17.48 -23.64
CA LEU A 144 39.66 16.16 -23.66
C LEU A 144 39.66 15.66 -25.10
N SER A 145 40.81 15.68 -25.77
CA SER A 145 40.93 15.27 -27.18
C SER A 145 40.90 13.74 -27.39
N GLU A 146 40.76 12.94 -26.33
CA GLU A 146 41.07 11.49 -26.36
C GLU A 146 40.17 10.63 -25.44
N VAL A 147 38.89 10.99 -25.26
CA VAL A 147 37.92 10.16 -24.50
C VAL A 147 37.26 9.13 -25.41
N ALA A 148 37.28 7.85 -25.02
CA ALA A 148 36.71 6.76 -25.81
C ALA A 148 35.21 6.58 -25.56
N ALA A 149 34.77 6.74 -24.31
CA ALA A 149 33.38 6.70 -23.88
C ALA A 149 33.22 7.43 -22.54
N MET A 150 32.00 7.91 -22.27
CA MET A 150 31.61 8.52 -21.01
C MET A 150 30.27 7.92 -20.56
N ASP A 151 30.26 7.26 -19.40
CA ASP A 151 29.06 6.70 -18.79
C ASP A 151 28.64 7.52 -17.57
N PHE A 152 27.33 7.76 -17.46
CA PHE A 152 26.70 8.44 -16.31
C PHE A 152 25.80 7.44 -15.60
N ALA A 153 26.14 7.09 -14.36
CA ALA A 153 25.23 6.34 -13.49
C ALA A 153 24.60 7.31 -12.47
N THR A 154 23.27 7.37 -12.46
CA THR A 154 22.53 8.12 -11.44
C THR A 154 22.04 7.14 -10.40
N ILE A 155 22.57 7.19 -9.17
CA ILE A 155 22.05 6.37 -8.09
C ILE A 155 20.90 7.15 -7.44
N CYS A 156 19.68 6.82 -7.86
CA CYS A 156 18.48 7.22 -7.13
C CYS A 156 18.44 6.40 -5.84
N VAL A 157 18.70 7.02 -4.69
CA VAL A 157 18.27 6.40 -3.44
C VAL A 157 16.76 6.55 -3.43
N PRO A 158 16.02 5.44 -3.31
CA PRO A 158 14.58 5.48 -3.42
C PRO A 158 14.07 6.45 -2.35
N GLY A 159 13.32 7.48 -2.79
CA GLY A 159 12.91 8.57 -1.92
C GLY A 159 12.08 8.02 -0.76
N GLN A 160 12.27 8.56 0.44
CA GLN A 160 11.51 8.16 1.62
C GLN A 160 10.00 8.21 1.32
N GLN A 161 9.27 7.19 1.72
CA GLN A 161 7.83 7.11 1.53
C GLN A 161 7.13 7.18 2.88
N THR A 162 5.97 7.81 2.91
CA THR A 162 5.11 7.84 4.11
C THR A 162 3.77 7.27 3.74
N TYR A 163 3.36 6.25 4.47
CA TYR A 163 2.07 5.59 4.35
C TYR A 163 1.29 5.92 5.62
N ASN A 164 0.26 6.75 5.51
CA ASN A 164 -0.53 7.16 6.68
C ASN A 164 -2.01 7.25 6.33
N ILE A 165 -2.82 6.46 7.00
CA ILE A 165 -4.28 6.47 6.89
C ILE A 165 -4.88 6.24 8.27
N GLN A 166 -5.82 7.11 8.66
CA GLN A 166 -6.61 6.98 9.88
C GLN A 166 -8.09 7.02 9.50
N LYS A 167 -8.84 5.98 9.89
CA LYS A 167 -10.30 6.00 9.78
C LYS A 167 -10.94 6.64 11.01
N PRO A 168 -12.11 7.28 10.83
CA PRO A 168 -12.88 7.80 11.96
C PRO A 168 -13.34 6.63 12.85
N VAL A 169 -12.66 6.40 13.96
CA VAL A 169 -12.94 5.28 14.89
C VAL A 169 -14.40 5.30 15.36
N ASN A 170 -15.01 6.49 15.51
CA ASN A 170 -16.41 6.65 15.89
C ASN A 170 -17.43 6.21 14.83
N LYS A 171 -16.97 5.70 13.67
CA LYS A 171 -17.84 5.08 12.67
C LYS A 171 -17.94 3.57 12.84
N TYR A 172 -16.97 2.95 13.51
CA TYR A 172 -16.98 1.52 13.78
C TYR A 172 -17.85 1.20 15.00
N GLY A 173 -18.24 -0.06 15.11
CA GLY A 173 -18.85 -0.59 16.32
C GLY A 173 -17.82 -0.69 17.45
N ASN A 174 -18.32 -0.72 18.67
CA ASN A 174 -17.54 -0.82 19.91
C ASN A 174 -17.95 -2.06 20.73
N LEU A 175 -18.42 -3.12 20.05
CA LEU A 175 -18.90 -4.33 20.70
C LEU A 175 -17.76 -5.04 21.43
N ASP A 176 -17.99 -5.35 22.69
CA ASP A 176 -17.19 -6.25 23.51
C ASP A 176 -17.70 -7.69 23.32
N GLN A 177 -16.81 -8.60 22.96
CA GLN A 177 -17.14 -10.00 22.73
C GLN A 177 -17.74 -10.66 23.98
N HIS A 178 -17.35 -10.24 25.18
CA HIS A 178 -17.84 -10.80 26.44
C HIS A 178 -19.34 -10.56 26.66
N ASP A 179 -19.91 -9.57 25.99
CA ASP A 179 -21.34 -9.29 26.04
C ASP A 179 -22.17 -10.21 25.14
N ILE A 180 -21.54 -11.00 24.26
CA ILE A 180 -22.24 -11.92 23.37
C ILE A 180 -22.68 -13.18 24.14
N PRO A 181 -24.00 -13.42 24.28
CA PRO A 181 -24.50 -14.56 25.04
C PRO A 181 -23.99 -15.91 24.49
N ASN A 182 -23.67 -16.83 25.41
CA ASN A 182 -23.24 -18.21 25.18
C ASN A 182 -21.82 -18.42 24.61
N ILE A 183 -21.31 -17.49 23.80
CA ILE A 183 -20.02 -17.64 23.11
C ILE A 183 -18.97 -16.60 23.50
N GLY A 184 -19.31 -15.61 24.33
CA GLY A 184 -18.55 -14.37 24.43
C GLY A 184 -17.04 -14.47 24.66
N GLY A 185 -16.58 -15.39 25.52
CA GLY A 185 -15.13 -15.62 25.74
C GLY A 185 -14.36 -16.13 24.51
N CYS A 186 -15.06 -16.52 23.45
CA CYS A 186 -14.52 -17.07 22.21
C CYS A 186 -14.99 -16.30 20.96
N ALA A 187 -15.76 -15.22 21.12
CA ALA A 187 -16.50 -14.57 20.04
C ALA A 187 -15.74 -13.43 19.33
N CYS A 188 -14.41 -13.46 19.33
CA CYS A 188 -13.59 -12.41 18.72
C CYS A 188 -13.90 -12.24 17.21
N GLY A 189 -14.12 -13.33 16.47
CA GLY A 189 -14.50 -13.29 15.06
C GLY A 189 -15.82 -12.55 14.81
N PRO A 190 -16.96 -13.06 15.32
CA PRO A 190 -18.26 -12.39 15.14
C PRO A 190 -18.27 -10.94 15.62
N THR A 191 -17.53 -10.63 16.70
CA THR A 191 -17.40 -9.27 17.23
C THR A 191 -16.62 -8.35 16.30
N ALA A 192 -15.45 -8.78 15.81
CA ALA A 192 -14.64 -7.99 14.87
C ALA A 192 -15.41 -7.70 13.58
N ALA A 193 -16.10 -8.71 13.03
CA ALA A 193 -16.94 -8.53 11.86
C ALA A 193 -18.13 -7.60 12.12
N THR A 194 -18.75 -7.65 13.31
CA THR A 194 -19.84 -6.73 13.64
C THR A 194 -19.35 -5.29 13.73
N ASN A 195 -18.19 -5.06 14.36
CA ASN A 195 -17.61 -3.72 14.50
C ASN A 195 -17.25 -3.09 13.15
N SER A 196 -16.85 -3.89 12.17
CA SER A 196 -16.60 -3.41 10.82
C SER A 196 -17.85 -3.23 9.96
N LEU A 197 -18.84 -4.12 10.10
CA LEU A 197 -20.15 -3.94 9.46
C LEU A 197 -20.81 -2.61 9.86
N ALA A 198 -20.67 -2.23 11.14
CA ALA A 198 -21.09 -0.91 11.61
C ALA A 198 -20.33 0.23 10.89
N TYR A 199 -19.02 0.11 10.67
CA TYR A 199 -18.26 1.07 9.86
C TYR A 199 -18.78 1.17 8.43
N LEU A 200 -18.98 0.03 7.74
CA LEU A 200 -19.51 0.02 6.39
C LEU A 200 -20.88 0.69 6.31
N GLN A 201 -21.78 0.37 7.24
CA GLN A 201 -23.09 1.00 7.34
C GLN A 201 -22.98 2.52 7.56
N ASN A 202 -22.14 2.94 8.50
CA ASN A 202 -22.01 4.34 8.90
C ASN A 202 -21.21 5.22 7.92
N ALA A 203 -20.26 4.63 7.19
CA ALA A 203 -19.51 5.30 6.12
C ALA A 203 -20.34 5.38 4.82
N TYR A 204 -21.22 4.40 4.59
CA TYR A 204 -21.96 4.24 3.35
C TYR A 204 -23.46 4.03 3.56
N GLY A 205 -24.07 4.82 4.45
CA GLY A 205 -25.49 4.68 4.80
C GLY A 205 -26.45 4.81 3.61
N GLY A 206 -26.08 5.53 2.55
CA GLY A 206 -26.89 5.56 1.31
C GLY A 206 -26.91 4.24 0.53
N HIS A 207 -25.91 3.38 0.74
CA HIS A 207 -25.76 2.09 0.06
C HIS A 207 -26.30 0.94 0.91
N TYR A 208 -25.97 0.90 2.20
CA TYR A 208 -26.40 -0.15 3.12
C TYR A 208 -27.66 0.18 3.92
N ASP A 209 -28.04 1.46 4.07
CA ASP A 209 -29.14 1.91 4.93
C ASP A 209 -28.99 1.34 6.34
N THR A 210 -29.93 0.52 6.82
CA THR A 210 -29.84 -0.22 8.09
C THR A 210 -29.78 -1.73 7.86
N LEU A 211 -29.19 -2.19 6.76
CA LEU A 211 -29.20 -3.62 6.39
C LEU A 211 -28.14 -4.44 7.11
N LEU A 212 -26.95 -3.86 7.36
CA LEU A 212 -25.80 -4.60 7.92
C LEU A 212 -25.87 -4.69 9.44
N VAL A 213 -26.35 -3.64 10.09
CA VAL A 213 -26.69 -3.63 11.51
C VAL A 213 -28.14 -3.15 11.62
N PRO A 214 -29.11 -4.09 11.55
CA PRO A 214 -30.52 -3.73 11.58
C PRO A 214 -30.92 -3.22 12.95
N THR A 215 -31.48 -2.02 12.98
CA THR A 215 -32.04 -1.45 14.19
C THR A 215 -33.22 -2.26 14.68
N GLN A 216 -33.18 -2.76 15.91
CA GLN A 216 -34.34 -3.36 16.58
C GLN A 216 -35.37 -2.33 17.09
N GLY A 217 -35.38 -1.13 16.50
CA GLY A 217 -36.43 -0.13 16.69
C GLY A 217 -36.46 0.54 18.06
N GLN A 218 -35.41 0.41 18.88
CA GLN A 218 -35.25 1.16 20.13
C GLN A 218 -33.85 1.74 20.26
N ASP A 219 -33.76 3.06 20.20
CA ASP A 219 -32.62 3.87 20.68
C ASP A 219 -32.60 3.77 22.21
N LEU A 220 -31.78 2.87 22.74
CA LEU A 220 -31.76 2.50 24.16
C LEU A 220 -30.82 3.37 25.00
N ASP A 221 -29.88 4.09 24.39
CA ASP A 221 -28.94 4.99 25.06
C ASP A 221 -29.29 6.49 24.87
N GLY A 222 -30.24 6.81 23.99
CA GLY A 222 -30.83 8.12 23.83
C GLY A 222 -29.92 9.12 23.14
N ASP A 223 -28.93 8.65 22.37
CA ASP A 223 -28.03 9.50 21.59
C ASP A 223 -28.64 9.93 20.24
N GLY A 224 -29.76 9.32 19.85
CA GLY A 224 -30.49 9.61 18.63
C GLY A 224 -29.99 8.85 17.40
N ASP A 225 -29.02 7.94 17.56
CA ASP A 225 -28.58 7.02 16.52
C ASP A 225 -29.35 5.70 16.59
N VAL A 226 -29.43 5.06 15.42
CA VAL A 226 -30.33 3.94 15.11
C VAL A 226 -29.51 2.63 15.07
N ASP A 227 -28.41 2.59 15.84
CA ASP A 227 -27.52 1.44 16.01
C ASP A 227 -27.36 1.21 17.53
N SER A 228 -28.32 0.54 18.17
CA SER A 228 -28.19 0.26 19.60
C SER A 228 -27.07 -0.76 19.82
N TYR A 229 -26.34 -0.66 20.93
CA TYR A 229 -25.36 -1.69 21.33
C TYR A 229 -25.96 -3.11 21.31
N ASP A 230 -27.26 -3.23 21.58
CA ASP A 230 -28.02 -4.48 21.48
C ASP A 230 -28.16 -4.99 20.03
N ASP A 231 -28.21 -4.10 19.04
CA ASP A 231 -28.20 -4.47 17.61
C ASP A 231 -26.85 -5.08 17.21
N LEU A 232 -25.74 -4.51 17.70
CA LEU A 232 -24.42 -5.11 17.53
C LEU A 232 -24.38 -6.51 18.15
N ILE A 233 -24.88 -6.68 19.38
CA ILE A 233 -24.97 -8.01 20.01
C ILE A 233 -25.77 -8.98 19.14
N ALA A 234 -26.92 -8.56 18.61
CA ALA A 234 -27.79 -9.41 17.79
C ALA A 234 -27.15 -9.84 16.47
N VAL A 235 -26.42 -8.93 15.81
CA VAL A 235 -25.64 -9.24 14.60
C VAL A 235 -24.52 -10.22 14.92
N ALA A 236 -23.77 -9.99 15.99
CA ALA A 236 -22.69 -10.87 16.41
C ALA A 236 -23.18 -12.27 16.81
N GLN A 237 -24.37 -12.38 17.43
CA GLN A 237 -25.02 -13.66 17.69
C GLN A 237 -25.37 -14.41 16.41
N THR A 238 -25.86 -13.69 15.39
CA THR A 238 -26.21 -14.27 14.09
C THR A 238 -24.95 -14.73 13.36
N LEU A 239 -23.93 -13.87 13.28
CA LEU A 239 -22.63 -14.24 12.70
C LEU A 239 -21.97 -15.40 13.43
N GLY A 240 -22.09 -15.48 14.76
CA GLY A 240 -21.53 -16.56 15.56
C GLY A 240 -22.26 -17.90 15.45
N ASP A 241 -23.45 -17.94 14.84
CA ASP A 241 -24.28 -19.15 14.77
C ASP A 241 -23.68 -20.23 13.84
N ALA A 242 -24.26 -21.43 13.88
CA ALA A 242 -23.82 -22.57 13.08
C ALA A 242 -24.04 -22.40 11.57
N ASN A 243 -24.85 -21.43 11.14
CA ASN A 243 -25.13 -21.17 9.72
C ASN A 243 -24.10 -20.19 9.12
N HIS A 244 -23.44 -19.38 9.93
CA HIS A 244 -22.44 -18.39 9.51
C HIS A 244 -21.03 -18.84 9.92
N MET A 245 -20.46 -18.26 10.97
CA MET A 245 -19.08 -18.49 11.40
C MET A 245 -18.89 -19.76 12.23
N ASN A 246 -19.99 -20.39 12.70
CA ASN A 246 -19.97 -21.58 13.55
C ASN A 246 -19.02 -21.42 14.75
N CYS A 247 -19.11 -20.27 15.43
CA CYS A 247 -18.26 -19.94 16.54
C CYS A 247 -18.57 -20.86 17.73
N LYS A 248 -17.58 -21.60 18.22
CA LYS A 248 -17.75 -22.55 19.34
C LYS A 248 -16.89 -22.14 20.53
N CYS A 249 -17.36 -22.41 21.75
CA CYS A 249 -16.56 -22.17 22.95
C CYS A 249 -16.41 -23.45 23.77
N PRO A 250 -15.18 -23.94 24.03
CA PRO A 250 -13.90 -23.40 23.57
C PRO A 250 -13.68 -23.62 22.06
N GLY A 251 -12.92 -22.73 21.39
CA GLY A 251 -12.46 -22.94 20.01
C GLY A 251 -12.47 -21.70 19.11
N GLY A 252 -13.38 -20.76 19.37
CA GLY A 252 -13.53 -19.55 18.57
C GLY A 252 -14.06 -19.81 17.16
N THR A 253 -13.66 -18.93 16.24
CA THR A 253 -14.01 -18.96 14.81
C THR A 253 -12.76 -19.24 13.99
N TYR A 254 -12.81 -20.23 13.09
CA TYR A 254 -11.71 -20.51 12.17
C TYR A 254 -11.71 -19.51 11.01
N TRP A 255 -10.52 -19.21 10.48
CA TRP A 255 -10.30 -18.15 9.48
C TRP A 255 -11.19 -18.28 8.23
N ASP A 256 -11.39 -19.50 7.76
CA ASP A 256 -12.21 -19.83 6.60
C ASP A 256 -13.69 -19.62 6.89
N MET A 257 -14.12 -19.94 8.10
CA MET A 257 -15.49 -19.73 8.57
C MET A 257 -15.77 -18.28 8.90
N PHE A 258 -14.75 -17.51 9.31
CA PHE A 258 -14.84 -16.06 9.38
C PHE A 258 -15.15 -15.49 8.00
N ILE A 259 -14.30 -15.82 7.00
CA ILE A 259 -14.44 -15.33 5.62
C ILE A 259 -15.80 -15.73 5.04
N TYR A 260 -16.13 -17.02 5.10
CA TYR A 260 -17.40 -17.56 4.61
C TYR A 260 -18.60 -16.96 5.34
N GLY A 261 -18.57 -16.98 6.69
CA GLY A 261 -19.69 -16.56 7.52
C GLY A 261 -20.01 -15.09 7.35
N LYS A 262 -18.99 -14.23 7.27
CA LYS A 262 -19.16 -12.79 7.01
C LYS A 262 -19.72 -12.55 5.60
N GLN A 263 -19.14 -13.16 4.58
CA GLN A 263 -19.66 -13.07 3.20
C GLN A 263 -21.12 -13.51 3.13
N LYS A 264 -21.44 -14.67 3.70
CA LYS A 264 -22.80 -15.21 3.70
C LYS A 264 -23.79 -14.26 4.36
N TYR A 265 -23.47 -13.74 5.54
CA TYR A 265 -24.31 -12.78 6.24
C TYR A 265 -24.60 -11.57 5.35
N MET A 266 -23.55 -10.98 4.77
CA MET A 266 -23.68 -9.80 3.90
C MET A 266 -24.52 -10.10 2.65
N GLU A 267 -24.35 -11.25 2.02
CA GLU A 267 -25.18 -11.64 0.86
C GLU A 267 -26.63 -11.96 1.23
N GLU A 268 -26.90 -12.39 2.47
CA GLU A 268 -28.27 -12.60 2.97
C GLU A 268 -29.00 -11.28 3.24
N VAL A 269 -28.33 -10.30 3.87
CA VAL A 269 -28.97 -9.02 4.27
C VAL A 269 -28.85 -7.93 3.21
N ALA A 270 -27.82 -7.98 2.38
CA ALA A 270 -27.46 -6.97 1.38
C ALA A 270 -26.95 -7.62 0.07
N PRO A 271 -27.78 -8.43 -0.63
CA PRO A 271 -27.34 -9.23 -1.76
C PRO A 271 -26.73 -8.40 -2.89
N ASN A 272 -25.56 -8.82 -3.39
CA ASN A 272 -24.78 -8.20 -4.47
C ASN A 272 -24.42 -6.72 -4.21
N LYS A 273 -24.34 -6.31 -2.95
CA LYS A 273 -23.92 -4.95 -2.58
C LYS A 273 -22.44 -4.84 -2.26
N THR A 274 -21.73 -5.95 -2.16
CA THR A 274 -20.37 -5.98 -1.63
C THR A 274 -19.45 -6.74 -2.58
N VAL A 275 -18.20 -6.28 -2.69
CA VAL A 275 -17.10 -7.02 -3.32
C VAL A 275 -16.12 -7.40 -2.22
N TYR A 276 -15.67 -8.65 -2.25
CA TYR A 276 -14.79 -9.20 -1.24
C TYR A 276 -13.39 -9.38 -1.81
N ALA A 277 -12.37 -9.26 -0.95
CA ALA A 277 -11.06 -9.82 -1.19
C ALA A 277 -10.47 -10.26 0.15
N ALA A 278 -9.56 -11.22 0.11
CA ALA A 278 -8.84 -11.64 1.30
C ALA A 278 -7.48 -12.21 0.92
N GLN A 279 -6.53 -12.09 1.85
CA GLN A 279 -5.25 -12.80 1.84
C GLN A 279 -5.20 -13.70 3.07
N SER A 280 -4.73 -14.93 2.91
CA SER A 280 -4.62 -15.89 4.01
C SER A 280 -3.39 -16.77 3.85
N SER A 281 -2.62 -16.90 4.93
CA SER A 281 -1.50 -17.84 5.04
C SER A 281 -1.94 -19.30 4.91
N TYR A 282 -3.25 -19.57 4.99
CA TYR A 282 -3.81 -20.91 5.01
C TYR A 282 -4.37 -21.34 3.66
N LEU A 283 -4.45 -22.66 3.46
CA LEU A 283 -5.10 -23.28 2.32
C LEU A 283 -6.58 -23.54 2.64
N TRP A 284 -7.47 -23.06 1.78
CA TRP A 284 -8.91 -23.23 1.85
C TRP A 284 -9.31 -24.70 1.83
N GLY A 285 -10.30 -25.05 2.66
CA GLY A 285 -10.82 -26.41 2.72
C GLY A 285 -9.88 -27.43 3.37
N LEU A 286 -8.61 -27.09 3.63
CA LEU A 286 -7.71 -27.98 4.35
C LEU A 286 -7.99 -27.91 5.85
N PRO A 287 -7.95 -29.06 6.54
CA PRO A 287 -8.18 -29.13 7.97
C PRO A 287 -7.00 -28.60 8.78
N GLY A 288 -6.21 -27.63 8.27
CA GLY A 288 -5.12 -27.00 8.99
C GLY A 288 -5.66 -26.33 10.26
N GLY A 289 -5.71 -27.10 11.35
CA GLY A 289 -6.34 -26.74 12.62
C GLY A 289 -7.79 -27.21 12.84
N ARG A 290 -8.51 -27.74 11.84
CA ARG A 290 -9.94 -28.08 12.00
C ARG A 290 -10.16 -29.35 12.84
N PRO A 291 -11.04 -29.33 13.86
CA PRO A 291 -11.55 -30.54 14.49
C PRO A 291 -12.55 -31.22 13.56
N GLY A 292 -12.07 -32.19 12.76
CA GLY A 292 -12.89 -33.18 12.04
C GLY A 292 -13.85 -32.67 10.94
N PRO A 293 -14.23 -33.53 9.98
CA PRO A 293 -15.14 -33.18 8.88
C PRO A 293 -16.62 -33.09 9.30
N ASP A 294 -16.99 -33.59 10.48
CA ASP A 294 -18.40 -33.72 10.91
C ASP A 294 -18.99 -32.43 11.51
N ASP A 295 -18.16 -31.42 11.78
CA ASP A 295 -18.53 -30.20 12.51
C ASP A 295 -18.75 -28.97 11.62
N TYR A 296 -18.60 -29.10 10.30
CA TYR A 296 -18.64 -27.98 9.35
C TYR A 296 -19.51 -28.30 8.12
N PRO A 297 -20.20 -27.29 7.55
CA PRO A 297 -20.86 -27.46 6.26
C PRO A 297 -19.85 -27.98 5.21
N PRO A 298 -20.34 -28.74 4.20
CA PRO A 298 -19.46 -29.29 3.17
C PRO A 298 -18.59 -28.16 2.61
N ALA A 299 -17.27 -28.40 2.53
CA ALA A 299 -16.30 -27.41 2.11
C ALA A 299 -16.81 -26.67 0.87
N GLU A 300 -17.21 -25.41 1.07
CA GLU A 300 -17.69 -24.61 -0.02
C GLU A 300 -16.57 -24.41 -1.04
N ALA A 301 -16.94 -24.15 -2.29
CA ALA A 301 -15.96 -23.86 -3.33
C ALA A 301 -15.07 -22.71 -2.86
N LEU A 302 -13.75 -22.86 -3.08
CA LEU A 302 -12.79 -21.78 -2.86
C LEU A 302 -13.30 -20.52 -3.58
N PRO A 303 -13.48 -19.40 -2.87
CA PRO A 303 -13.82 -18.13 -3.53
C PRO A 303 -12.69 -17.71 -4.48
N ASP A 304 -13.05 -17.25 -5.67
CA ASP A 304 -12.09 -16.85 -6.71
C ASP A 304 -11.31 -15.56 -6.37
N TRP A 305 -11.84 -14.77 -5.44
CA TRP A 305 -11.25 -13.56 -4.89
C TRP A 305 -10.35 -13.78 -3.66
N LEU A 306 -10.25 -15.00 -3.15
CA LEU A 306 -9.38 -15.33 -2.01
C LEU A 306 -7.98 -15.72 -2.49
N GLU A 307 -6.97 -14.96 -2.06
CA GLU A 307 -5.57 -15.31 -2.18
C GLU A 307 -5.13 -16.18 -0.98
N GLN A 308 -5.15 -17.50 -1.16
CA GLN A 308 -4.72 -18.47 -0.15
C GLN A 308 -3.22 -18.82 -0.23
N ASN A 309 -2.67 -19.39 0.84
CA ASN A 309 -1.24 -19.71 0.97
C ASN A 309 -0.33 -18.50 0.73
N ARG A 310 -0.78 -17.33 1.18
CA ARG A 310 -0.07 -16.05 1.09
C ARG A 310 -0.43 -15.21 2.33
N ALA A 311 0.56 -14.89 3.14
CA ALA A 311 0.35 -13.99 4.27
C ALA A 311 -0.14 -12.62 3.78
N PRO A 312 -1.05 -11.96 4.51
CA PRO A 312 -1.45 -10.59 4.21
C PRO A 312 -0.26 -9.65 4.12
N THR A 313 -0.16 -8.89 3.04
CA THR A 313 0.89 -7.87 2.90
C THR A 313 0.47 -6.57 3.56
N TRP A 314 1.45 -5.74 3.93
CA TRP A 314 1.15 -4.39 4.44
C TRP A 314 0.39 -3.55 3.40
N GLN A 315 0.68 -3.72 2.09
CA GLN A 315 -0.03 -3.03 1.01
C GLN A 315 -1.50 -3.41 0.99
N PHE A 316 -1.83 -4.70 1.16
CA PHE A 316 -3.22 -5.12 1.19
C PHE A 316 -3.98 -4.39 2.30
N ILE A 317 -3.41 -4.33 3.51
CA ILE A 317 -4.05 -3.61 4.62
C ILE A 317 -4.15 -2.11 4.31
N TYR A 318 -3.04 -1.48 3.90
CA TYR A 318 -2.97 -0.04 3.65
C TYR A 318 -3.88 0.42 2.50
N ASP A 319 -3.82 -0.26 1.36
CA ASP A 319 -4.57 0.13 0.15
C ASP A 319 -6.08 0.01 0.37
N ASN A 320 -6.55 -1.04 1.04
CA ASN A 320 -7.96 -1.21 1.34
C ASN A 320 -8.45 -0.20 2.40
N LEU A 321 -7.63 0.12 3.40
CA LEU A 321 -7.90 1.26 4.28
C LEU A 321 -7.97 2.56 3.47
N VAL A 322 -7.02 2.87 2.59
CA VAL A 322 -7.07 4.09 1.76
C VAL A 322 -8.33 4.14 0.89
N ALA A 323 -8.77 3.00 0.36
CA ALA A 323 -10.01 2.84 -0.41
C ALA A 323 -11.30 3.00 0.42
N CYS A 324 -11.19 3.29 1.71
CA CYS A 324 -12.32 3.48 2.61
C CYS A 324 -13.14 2.21 2.87
N GLU A 325 -12.48 1.06 2.76
CA GLU A 325 -13.04 -0.24 3.09
C GLU A 325 -12.83 -0.54 4.57
N ASP A 326 -13.59 -1.48 5.11
CA ASP A 326 -13.23 -2.15 6.35
C ASP A 326 -12.13 -3.19 6.09
N VAL A 327 -11.32 -3.43 7.13
CA VAL A 327 -10.29 -4.46 7.11
C VAL A 327 -10.32 -5.18 8.45
N GLU A 328 -10.51 -6.50 8.45
CA GLU A 328 -10.25 -7.34 9.62
C GLU A 328 -9.03 -8.18 9.39
N VAL A 329 -8.34 -8.47 10.50
CA VAL A 329 -7.18 -9.35 10.50
C VAL A 329 -7.34 -10.46 11.53
N LEU A 330 -6.84 -11.65 11.20
CA LEU A 330 -6.54 -12.69 12.19
C LEU A 330 -5.08 -12.52 12.61
N ILE A 331 -4.86 -12.39 13.91
CA ILE A 331 -3.53 -12.44 14.51
C ILE A 331 -3.33 -13.77 15.22
N GLU A 332 -2.14 -14.36 15.08
CA GLU A 332 -1.81 -15.63 15.72
C GLU A 332 -0.44 -15.58 16.39
N GLY A 333 -0.38 -16.07 17.63
CA GLY A 333 0.86 -16.35 18.35
C GLY A 333 1.00 -17.84 18.66
N GLU A 334 1.99 -18.21 19.48
CA GLU A 334 2.35 -19.61 19.76
C GLU A 334 1.17 -20.48 20.26
N SER A 335 0.19 -19.87 20.93
CA SER A 335 -0.95 -20.59 21.51
C SER A 335 -2.24 -19.76 21.57
N PHE A 336 -2.37 -18.75 20.72
CA PHE A 336 -3.58 -17.95 20.62
C PHE A 336 -3.86 -17.49 19.19
N GLY A 337 -5.14 -17.32 18.87
CA GLY A 337 -5.61 -16.64 17.67
C GLY A 337 -6.67 -15.61 18.07
N HIS A 338 -6.65 -14.44 17.44
CA HIS A 338 -7.58 -13.35 17.77
C HIS A 338 -7.90 -12.53 16.53
N TYR A 339 -9.16 -12.13 16.34
CA TYR A 339 -9.53 -11.24 15.24
C TYR A 339 -9.50 -9.80 15.72
N LEU A 340 -9.09 -8.88 14.85
CA LEU A 340 -9.07 -7.45 15.10
C LEU A 340 -9.74 -6.72 13.93
N THR A 341 -10.35 -5.57 14.19
CA THR A 341 -10.84 -4.66 13.14
C THR A 341 -9.85 -3.51 12.99
N VAL A 342 -9.14 -3.42 11.88
CA VAL A 342 -8.10 -2.41 11.66
C VAL A 342 -8.73 -1.06 11.31
N THR A 343 -8.26 0.00 11.96
CA THR A 343 -8.79 1.36 11.79
C THR A 343 -7.73 2.35 11.28
N SER A 344 -6.43 2.02 11.39
CA SER A 344 -5.36 2.86 10.86
C SER A 344 -4.12 2.09 10.46
N PHE A 345 -3.27 2.73 9.66
CA PHE A 345 -1.94 2.27 9.29
C PHE A 345 -1.03 3.48 9.14
N SER A 346 0.10 3.50 9.86
CA SER A 346 1.07 4.60 9.85
C SER A 346 2.48 4.04 9.79
N TRP A 347 3.23 4.40 8.75
CA TRP A 347 4.58 3.94 8.53
C TRP A 347 5.39 4.95 7.71
N PHE A 348 6.64 5.16 8.11
CA PHE A 348 7.63 5.93 7.40
C PHE A 348 8.73 4.98 6.90
N ASP A 349 8.67 4.65 5.62
CA ASP A 349 9.62 3.77 4.92
C ASP A 349 10.87 4.61 4.59
N ALA A 350 11.83 4.53 5.51
CA ALA A 350 12.96 5.45 5.63
C ALA A 350 14.06 5.17 4.60
N ASP A 351 14.13 3.94 4.11
CA ASP A 351 15.05 3.50 3.07
C ASP A 351 14.36 3.01 1.79
N ASN A 352 13.02 2.99 1.76
CA ASN A 352 12.19 2.68 0.60
C ASN A 352 12.52 1.30 0.00
N ASP A 353 12.79 0.35 0.88
CA ASP A 353 12.98 -1.06 0.55
C ASP A 353 11.65 -1.85 0.56
N ARG A 354 10.56 -1.19 0.99
CA ARG A 354 9.19 -1.72 1.12
C ARG A 354 9.05 -2.78 2.20
N VAL A 355 9.98 -2.84 3.15
CA VAL A 355 9.97 -3.72 4.31
C VAL A 355 9.63 -2.91 5.55
N VAL A 356 8.54 -3.26 6.24
CA VAL A 356 8.16 -2.57 7.48
C VAL A 356 9.18 -2.91 8.58
N ASP A 357 10.21 -2.10 8.73
CA ASP A 357 11.27 -2.37 9.69
C ASP A 357 10.84 -1.97 11.11
N PHE A 358 11.27 -2.76 12.10
CA PHE A 358 10.99 -2.44 13.49
C PHE A 358 11.57 -1.07 13.91
N ALA A 359 12.67 -0.64 13.29
CA ALA A 359 13.32 0.64 13.57
C ALA A 359 12.53 1.84 13.03
N GLU A 360 11.62 1.63 12.07
CA GLU A 360 10.84 2.68 11.41
C GLU A 360 9.59 3.08 12.21
N GLY A 361 9.30 2.35 13.28
CA GLY A 361 8.23 2.71 14.22
C GLY A 361 6.84 2.67 13.58
N ALA A 362 6.62 1.77 12.62
CA ALA A 362 5.33 1.56 12.00
C ALA A 362 4.29 1.09 13.02
N THR A 363 3.04 1.52 12.86
CA THR A 363 1.94 1.18 13.76
C THR A 363 0.63 0.95 13.01
N ILE A 364 -0.24 0.14 13.60
CA ILE A 364 -1.66 0.06 13.25
C ILE A 364 -2.51 0.41 14.47
N ASP A 365 -3.65 1.04 14.23
CA ASP A 365 -4.75 1.07 15.20
C ASP A 365 -5.79 0.02 14.84
N TYR A 366 -6.44 -0.52 15.86
CA TYR A 366 -7.48 -1.53 15.70
C TYR A 366 -8.48 -1.49 16.85
N ILE A 367 -9.71 -1.91 16.60
CA ILE A 367 -10.68 -2.22 17.64
C ILE A 367 -10.45 -3.65 18.08
N ASP A 368 -10.22 -3.82 19.37
CA ASP A 368 -9.99 -5.10 20.01
C ASP A 368 -11.33 -5.69 20.48
N PRO A 369 -11.78 -6.82 19.90
CA PRO A 369 -13.01 -7.48 20.32
C PRO A 369 -13.10 -7.80 21.80
N CYS A 370 -11.98 -7.99 22.52
CA CYS A 370 -12.05 -8.27 23.95
C CYS A 370 -12.59 -7.08 24.76
N THR A 371 -12.41 -5.85 24.27
CA THR A 371 -12.87 -4.63 24.98
C THR A 371 -13.86 -3.78 24.20
N GLY A 372 -14.01 -4.01 22.90
CA GLY A 372 -14.69 -3.07 21.99
C GLY A 372 -13.97 -1.72 21.85
N THR A 373 -12.74 -1.57 22.33
CA THR A 373 -12.01 -0.30 22.32
C THR A 373 -10.90 -0.26 21.28
N ASN A 374 -10.62 0.95 20.77
CA ASN A 374 -9.52 1.17 19.85
C ASN A 374 -8.17 1.17 20.59
N ARG A 375 -7.21 0.39 20.08
CA ARG A 375 -5.84 0.24 20.57
C ARG A 375 -4.86 0.53 19.44
N ASN A 376 -3.60 0.74 19.82
CA ASN A 376 -2.49 0.96 18.91
C ASN A 376 -1.43 -0.10 19.16
N SER A 377 -0.84 -0.64 18.09
CA SER A 377 0.28 -1.57 18.18
C SER A 377 1.37 -1.27 17.17
N PRO A 378 2.65 -1.41 17.56
CA PRO A 378 3.74 -1.42 16.60
C PRO A 378 3.67 -2.68 15.74
N ILE A 379 4.00 -2.51 14.45
CA ILE A 379 4.10 -3.57 13.46
C ILE A 379 5.49 -3.59 12.83
N TRP A 380 5.93 -4.76 12.37
CA TRP A 380 7.18 -4.93 11.62
C TRP A 380 7.13 -6.23 10.82
N GLN A 381 8.10 -6.45 9.93
CA GLN A 381 8.31 -7.71 9.23
C GLN A 381 9.83 -7.94 9.06
N ASN A 382 10.26 -9.20 8.95
CA ASN A 382 11.69 -9.52 8.79
C ASN A 382 12.16 -9.47 7.34
N SER A 383 11.22 -9.59 6.40
CA SER A 383 11.43 -9.46 4.95
C SER A 383 10.11 -9.13 4.27
N TYR A 384 10.15 -8.79 2.97
CA TYR A 384 8.95 -8.45 2.19
C TYR A 384 7.94 -9.60 2.05
N GLU A 385 8.40 -10.86 2.11
CA GLU A 385 7.52 -12.04 1.96
C GLU A 385 7.03 -12.59 3.30
N ASP A 386 7.59 -12.14 4.42
CA ASP A 386 7.18 -12.58 5.74
C ASP A 386 5.85 -11.95 6.17
N PRO A 387 5.05 -12.65 7.00
CA PRO A 387 3.89 -12.04 7.64
C PRO A 387 4.28 -10.80 8.45
N LEU A 388 3.38 -9.82 8.52
CA LEU A 388 3.50 -8.73 9.48
C LEU A 388 3.39 -9.27 10.90
N ASP A 389 4.42 -9.00 11.70
CA ASP A 389 4.39 -9.15 13.15
C ASP A 389 3.77 -7.90 13.80
N LEU A 390 3.11 -8.09 14.95
CA LEU A 390 2.68 -7.00 15.83
C LEU A 390 2.91 -7.35 17.30
N LYS A 391 2.97 -6.32 18.16
CA LYS A 391 2.81 -6.52 19.61
C LYS A 391 1.35 -6.42 19.98
N TYR A 392 0.74 -7.54 20.36
CA TYR A 392 -0.63 -7.57 20.87
C TYR A 392 -0.65 -7.45 22.40
N PHE A 393 -1.42 -6.49 22.92
CA PHE A 393 -1.50 -6.19 24.36
C PHE A 393 -2.76 -6.80 24.98
N PHE A 394 -2.59 -7.74 25.91
CA PHE A 394 -3.69 -8.35 26.66
C PHE A 394 -4.33 -7.35 27.64
N GLU A 395 -5.57 -7.61 28.03
CA GLU A 395 -6.32 -6.75 28.96
C GLU A 395 -5.74 -6.75 30.37
N GLU A 396 -5.30 -7.92 30.83
CA GLU A 396 -4.70 -8.11 32.15
C GLU A 396 -3.28 -7.52 32.24
N GLY A 397 -2.80 -6.95 31.13
CA GLY A 397 -1.48 -6.39 30.96
C GLY A 397 -0.48 -7.39 30.37
N GLY A 398 0.65 -6.86 29.94
CA GLY A 398 1.63 -7.60 29.16
C GLY A 398 1.35 -7.57 27.66
N TYR A 399 2.20 -8.23 26.90
CA TYR A 399 2.04 -8.35 25.46
C TYR A 399 2.63 -9.67 24.96
N THR A 400 2.19 -10.08 23.78
CA THR A 400 2.82 -11.13 22.97
C THR A 400 3.15 -10.59 21.59
N VAL A 401 4.07 -11.24 20.91
CA VAL A 401 4.24 -11.06 19.46
C VAL A 401 3.26 -11.98 18.76
N ALA A 402 2.59 -11.47 17.74
CA ALA A 402 1.66 -12.23 16.91
C ALA A 402 1.84 -11.86 15.44
N GLN A 403 1.55 -12.79 14.55
CA GLN A 403 1.61 -12.60 13.11
C GLN A 403 0.21 -12.35 12.56
N ILE A 404 0.08 -11.43 11.61
CA ILE A 404 -1.12 -11.26 10.81
C ILE A 404 -1.15 -12.37 9.76
N THR A 405 -2.06 -13.32 9.91
CA THR A 405 -2.11 -14.53 9.08
C THR A 405 -3.32 -14.58 8.14
N MET A 406 -4.31 -13.73 8.37
CA MET A 406 -5.42 -13.52 7.45
C MET A 406 -5.82 -12.05 7.49
N ALA A 407 -6.19 -11.49 6.34
CA ALA A 407 -6.83 -10.19 6.22
C ALA A 407 -7.98 -10.29 5.23
N MET A 408 -9.12 -9.69 5.58
CA MET A 408 -10.32 -9.62 4.75
C MET A 408 -10.76 -8.17 4.64
N LYS A 409 -11.34 -7.81 3.49
CA LYS A 409 -11.93 -6.51 3.23
C LYS A 409 -13.27 -6.63 2.52
N GLU A 410 -14.05 -5.56 2.58
CA GLU A 410 -15.29 -5.41 1.83
C GLU A 410 -15.39 -4.04 1.17
N SER A 411 -15.53 -4.08 -0.15
CA SER A 411 -15.71 -2.88 -0.97
C SER A 411 -17.17 -2.72 -1.35
N ILE A 412 -17.55 -1.47 -1.55
CA ILE A 412 -18.73 -1.14 -2.34
C ILE A 412 -18.33 -1.17 -3.81
N PRO A 413 -19.04 -1.91 -4.69
CA PRO A 413 -18.80 -1.85 -6.11
C PRO A 413 -18.86 -0.40 -6.58
N GLU A 414 -17.84 0.05 -7.31
CA GLU A 414 -17.87 1.39 -7.89
C GLU A 414 -19.18 1.57 -8.67
N PRO A 415 -19.92 2.68 -8.46
CA PRO A 415 -21.16 2.90 -9.18
C PRO A 415 -20.87 2.79 -10.68
N ALA A 416 -21.56 1.89 -11.38
CA ALA A 416 -21.42 1.71 -12.83
C ALA A 416 -21.63 3.03 -13.62
N THR A 417 -22.19 4.04 -12.97
CA THR A 417 -22.26 5.42 -13.44
C THR A 417 -20.90 6.05 -13.76
N LEU A 418 -19.82 5.75 -13.01
CA LEU A 418 -18.47 6.24 -13.32
C LEU A 418 -17.93 5.62 -14.61
N ALA A 419 -18.12 4.31 -14.79
CA ALA A 419 -17.80 3.64 -16.04
C ALA A 419 -18.61 4.19 -17.23
N LEU A 420 -19.91 4.49 -17.02
CA LEU A 420 -20.75 5.13 -18.03
C LEU A 420 -20.30 6.55 -18.36
N LEU A 421 -19.85 7.34 -17.38
CA LEU A 421 -19.31 8.69 -17.59
C LEU A 421 -17.98 8.65 -18.34
N ALA A 422 -17.10 7.70 -18.03
CA ALA A 422 -15.85 7.48 -18.76
C ALA A 422 -16.12 7.10 -20.23
N LEU A 423 -17.08 6.19 -20.47
CA LEU A 423 -17.51 5.81 -21.83
C LEU A 423 -18.16 6.97 -22.58
N ALA A 424 -19.03 7.74 -21.93
CA ALA A 424 -19.68 8.91 -22.52
C ALA A 424 -18.66 10.01 -22.87
N GLY A 425 -17.69 10.26 -21.98
CA GLY A 425 -16.58 11.18 -22.21
C GLY A 425 -15.70 10.75 -23.38
N GLY A 426 -15.34 9.46 -23.46
CA GLY A 426 -14.60 8.88 -24.58
C GLY A 426 -15.33 9.04 -25.92
N LEU A 427 -16.64 8.78 -25.96
CA LEU A 427 -17.46 8.96 -27.15
C LEU A 427 -17.55 10.42 -27.61
N LEU A 428 -17.60 11.37 -26.68
CA LEU A 428 -17.61 12.81 -26.99
C LEU A 428 -16.27 13.30 -27.55
N LEU A 429 -15.15 12.75 -27.06
CA LEU A 429 -13.81 13.06 -27.58
C LEU A 429 -13.57 12.48 -28.98
N ILE A 430 -14.03 11.25 -29.24
CA ILE A 430 -13.96 10.64 -30.59
C ILE A 430 -14.79 11.45 -31.60
N ARG A 431 -15.93 12.01 -31.18
CA ARG A 431 -16.79 12.82 -32.06
C ARG A 431 -16.21 14.19 -32.41
N ARG A 432 -15.29 14.75 -31.60
CA ARG A 432 -14.61 16.02 -31.89
C ARG A 432 -13.39 15.90 -32.79
N ARG A 433 -12.93 14.68 -33.08
CA ARG A 433 -11.79 14.41 -33.99
C ARG A 433 -12.20 14.10 -35.43
N LYS A 434 -13.49 14.24 -35.76
CA LYS A 434 -14.02 14.26 -37.14
C LYS A 434 -14.60 15.63 -37.40
#